data_AF-A0A7W6IEJ1-F1
#
_entry.id   AF-A0A7W6IEJ1-F1
#
_cell.length_a   1.000
_cell.length_b   1.000
_cell.length_c   1.000
_cell.angle_alpha   90.00
_cell.angle_beta   90.00
_cell.angle_gamma   90.00
#
_symmetry.space_group_name_H-M   'P 1'
#
loop_
_entity.id
_entity.type
_entity.pdbx_description
1 polymer ?
#
loop_
_entity_poly.entity_id
_entity_poly.type
_entity_poly.pdbx_seq_one_letter_code
_entity_poly.pdbx_strand_id
1 'polypeptide(L)'
;MALSSSAAPSGNFDLSNWKITLPVDANGGFSGNALEVKNLAGYQHPLYFYTAADGAMTFVAPVEGATTSGSSYARSELREMNGTATAAWDLKTGGFMSATLEVDAAPLRDGVGGRIVVGQIHGEDDELVRLYWENGKLYFANDQAGSNNSETKFYFVNASGQQPDVSLDERFSYTINAKGDNLEVTIFADGQIYKSVSKINSVWQSDTFYFKAGAYLGANESNGSGYGQTSFYALSFNHNGTVTTPTPTPDAQDHPVTAMDDGYAATEDTVLTVSASKGVLANDVAADGGKAAVAGTFATAQGGSVKLSADGSFVYTPKSNFFGSDSFTYTVKDADGDSDTGVVTLKVADAGKVDTTPPPARPATTKTVTGTSAANSLTGSSGNDLIDAKSGNDKIWGKGGSDVLIGGAG
;
A
#
# COMPACT_ATOMS: atom_id res chain seq x y z
N MET A 1 11.79 16.49 -20.89
CA MET A 1 11.89 17.85 -20.34
C MET A 1 11.59 17.73 -18.85
N ALA A 2 12.27 18.44 -17.96
CA ALA A 2 11.91 18.39 -16.54
C ALA A 2 10.49 18.93 -16.36
N LEU A 3 9.66 18.23 -15.58
CA LEU A 3 8.29 18.66 -15.28
C LEU A 3 8.34 19.90 -14.38
N SER A 4 7.40 20.82 -14.54
CA SER A 4 7.31 22.04 -13.73
C SER A 4 6.29 21.87 -12.61
N SER A 5 6.72 22.01 -11.35
CA SER A 5 5.83 21.93 -10.19
C SER A 5 4.91 23.13 -10.00
N SER A 6 5.16 24.23 -10.72
CA SER A 6 4.31 25.44 -10.65
C SER A 6 3.27 25.52 -11.77
N ALA A 7 3.28 24.58 -12.72
CA ALA A 7 2.31 24.52 -13.80
C ALA A 7 1.13 23.63 -13.42
N ALA A 8 -0.09 23.94 -13.90
CA ALA A 8 -1.18 22.98 -13.88
C ALA A 8 -0.81 21.74 -14.73
N PRO A 9 -1.49 20.58 -14.59
CA PRO A 9 -1.16 19.37 -15.33
C PRO A 9 -1.03 19.57 -16.85
N SER A 10 -1.92 20.35 -17.47
CA SER A 10 -1.86 20.66 -18.91
C SER A 10 -0.68 21.54 -19.35
N GLY A 11 0.10 22.09 -18.41
CA GLY A 11 1.36 22.76 -18.72
C GLY A 11 2.54 21.80 -18.87
N ASN A 12 2.43 20.59 -18.30
CA ASN A 12 3.44 19.53 -18.38
C ASN A 12 3.05 18.41 -19.36
N PHE A 13 1.74 18.22 -19.59
CA PHE A 13 1.17 17.13 -20.40
C PHE A 13 0.27 17.68 -21.51
N ASP A 14 0.26 17.03 -22.68
CA ASP A 14 -0.75 17.32 -23.70
C ASP A 14 -2.10 16.72 -23.31
N LEU A 15 -2.95 17.56 -22.74
CA LEU A 15 -4.30 17.21 -22.29
C LEU A 15 -5.41 17.70 -23.23
N SER A 16 -5.06 18.14 -24.44
CA SER A 16 -6.03 18.73 -25.39
C SER A 16 -7.09 17.74 -25.88
N ASN A 17 -6.74 16.45 -25.90
CA ASN A 17 -7.57 15.34 -26.32
C ASN A 17 -7.91 14.41 -25.14
N TRP A 18 -8.16 15.00 -23.97
CA TRP A 18 -8.59 14.27 -22.79
C TRP A 18 -9.72 15.03 -22.08
N LYS A 19 -10.67 14.28 -21.51
CA LYS A 19 -11.53 14.76 -20.42
C LYS A 19 -11.15 14.02 -19.15
N ILE A 20 -11.49 14.56 -17.98
CA ILE A 20 -11.33 13.85 -16.71
C ILE A 20 -12.69 13.65 -16.02
N THR A 21 -12.83 12.50 -15.37
CA THR A 21 -13.90 12.26 -14.39
C THR A 21 -13.29 12.33 -13.00
N LEU A 22 -13.88 13.12 -12.10
CA LEU A 22 -13.45 13.28 -10.72
C LEU A 22 -14.36 12.54 -9.74
N PRO A 23 -13.86 12.08 -8.59
CA PRO A 23 -14.60 11.27 -7.62
C PRO A 23 -15.50 12.14 -6.71
N VAL A 24 -16.02 13.25 -7.22
CA VAL A 24 -16.95 14.14 -6.53
C VAL A 24 -18.10 14.52 -7.44
N ASP A 25 -19.25 14.83 -6.86
CA ASP A 25 -20.38 15.40 -7.57
C ASP A 25 -20.19 16.92 -7.82
N ALA A 26 -21.18 17.51 -8.50
CA ALA A 26 -21.16 18.94 -8.85
C ALA A 26 -21.10 19.89 -7.64
N ASN A 27 -21.42 19.42 -6.43
CA ASN A 27 -21.36 20.18 -5.18
C ASN A 27 -20.08 19.86 -4.38
N GLY A 28 -19.20 19.00 -4.89
CA GLY A 28 -18.01 18.53 -4.18
C GLY A 28 -18.27 17.41 -3.17
N GLY A 29 -19.49 16.86 -3.13
CA GLY A 29 -19.85 15.71 -2.30
C GLY A 29 -19.64 14.38 -3.02
N PHE A 30 -20.04 13.27 -2.39
CA PHE A 30 -19.89 11.93 -2.96
C PHE A 30 -21.22 11.25 -3.34
N SER A 31 -22.36 11.86 -3.03
CA SER A 31 -23.67 11.22 -3.17
C SER A 31 -24.34 11.42 -4.53
N GLY A 32 -23.82 12.34 -5.36
CA GLY A 32 -24.27 12.55 -6.72
C GLY A 32 -23.44 11.82 -7.79
N ASN A 33 -23.72 12.12 -9.05
CA ASN A 33 -22.92 11.61 -10.17
C ASN A 33 -21.53 12.28 -10.20
N ALA A 34 -20.50 11.49 -10.46
CA ALA A 34 -19.12 11.96 -10.66
C ALA A 34 -19.04 13.12 -11.67
N LEU A 35 -18.26 14.13 -11.33
CA LEU A 35 -18.06 15.35 -12.10
C LEU A 35 -17.16 15.09 -13.29
N GLU A 36 -17.62 15.47 -14.48
CA GLU A 36 -16.79 15.45 -15.69
C GLU A 36 -16.29 16.85 -16.06
N VAL A 37 -14.99 16.97 -16.31
CA VAL A 37 -14.35 18.21 -16.78
C VAL A 37 -13.76 17.98 -18.16
N LYS A 38 -14.32 18.67 -19.16
CA LYS A 38 -13.96 18.50 -20.57
C LYS A 38 -12.82 19.40 -21.04
N ASN A 39 -12.62 20.56 -20.40
CA ASN A 39 -11.55 21.49 -20.74
C ASN A 39 -10.48 21.44 -19.65
N LEU A 40 -9.33 20.84 -19.98
CA LEU A 40 -8.23 20.65 -19.03
C LEU A 40 -7.17 21.75 -19.11
N ALA A 41 -7.31 22.74 -20.00
CA ALA A 41 -6.36 23.85 -20.12
C ALA A 41 -6.32 24.69 -18.83
N GLY A 42 -5.18 24.68 -18.13
CA GLY A 42 -5.01 25.31 -16.82
C GLY A 42 -5.84 24.69 -15.68
N TYR A 43 -6.54 23.59 -15.92
CA TYR A 43 -7.42 22.97 -14.92
C TYR A 43 -6.61 22.13 -13.93
N GLN A 44 -6.97 22.25 -12.66
CA GLN A 44 -6.56 21.34 -11.59
C GLN A 44 -7.62 21.34 -10.49
N HIS A 45 -7.79 20.19 -9.83
CA HIS A 45 -8.56 20.02 -8.61
C HIS A 45 -7.60 19.83 -7.43
N PRO A 46 -7.72 20.59 -6.32
CA PRO A 46 -6.73 20.60 -5.24
C PRO A 46 -6.55 19.27 -4.51
N LEU A 47 -7.49 18.33 -4.65
CA LEU A 47 -7.45 17.03 -3.95
C LEU A 47 -7.38 15.82 -4.87
N TYR A 48 -7.85 15.93 -6.12
CA TYR A 48 -8.17 14.75 -6.93
C TYR A 48 -7.46 14.74 -8.28
N PHE A 49 -6.97 15.88 -8.74
CA PHE A 49 -6.24 15.99 -10.00
C PHE A 49 -5.35 17.24 -9.98
N TYR A 50 -4.07 17.09 -9.68
CA TYR A 50 -3.18 18.23 -9.46
C TYR A 50 -1.75 17.92 -9.89
N THR A 51 -0.92 18.97 -9.91
CA THR A 51 0.52 18.83 -10.12
C THR A 51 1.22 18.66 -8.76
N ALA A 52 1.95 17.58 -8.56
CA ALA A 52 2.73 17.34 -7.35
C ALA A 52 4.00 18.21 -7.29
N ALA A 53 4.71 18.16 -6.16
CA ALA A 53 5.87 19.01 -5.87
C ALA A 53 7.05 18.78 -6.83
N ASP A 54 7.13 17.61 -7.44
CA ASP A 54 8.09 17.21 -8.47
C ASP A 54 7.60 17.44 -9.91
N GLY A 55 6.38 17.95 -10.08
CA GLY A 55 5.75 18.21 -11.37
C GLY A 55 4.91 17.06 -11.92
N ALA A 56 4.78 15.93 -11.22
CA ALA A 56 3.95 14.81 -11.65
C ALA A 56 2.47 15.20 -11.75
N MET A 57 1.76 14.62 -12.72
CA MET A 57 0.31 14.72 -12.84
C MET A 57 -0.34 13.65 -11.96
N THR A 58 -0.89 14.07 -10.82
CA THR A 58 -1.38 13.18 -9.77
C THR A 58 -2.89 13.03 -9.82
N PHE A 59 -3.35 11.79 -9.69
CA PHE A 59 -4.76 11.40 -9.62
C PHE A 59 -5.05 10.77 -8.27
N VAL A 60 -6.13 11.18 -7.61
CA VAL A 60 -6.55 10.60 -6.33
C VAL A 60 -8.03 10.21 -6.40
N ALA A 61 -8.34 8.98 -6.02
CA ALA A 61 -9.70 8.47 -5.91
C ALA A 61 -9.93 7.86 -4.52
N PRO A 62 -10.80 8.44 -3.67
CA PRO A 62 -11.22 7.81 -2.42
C PRO A 62 -12.24 6.70 -2.68
N VAL A 63 -12.27 5.67 -1.84
CA VAL A 63 -13.21 4.55 -1.97
C VAL A 63 -14.66 5.03 -1.95
N GLU A 64 -14.99 5.98 -1.07
CA GLU A 64 -16.30 6.59 -0.93
C GLU A 64 -16.66 7.60 -2.04
N GLY A 65 -15.82 7.78 -3.05
CA GLY A 65 -15.97 8.81 -4.06
C GLY A 65 -17.20 8.62 -4.95
N ALA A 66 -17.73 9.74 -5.47
CA ALA A 66 -18.84 9.70 -6.43
C ALA A 66 -18.51 8.84 -7.66
N THR A 67 -19.52 8.13 -8.18
CA THR A 67 -19.39 7.26 -9.35
C THR A 67 -20.23 7.76 -10.53
N THR A 68 -19.98 7.18 -11.71
CA THR A 68 -20.83 7.37 -12.90
C THR A 68 -21.91 6.29 -12.95
N SER A 69 -23.03 6.53 -13.63
CA SER A 69 -24.18 5.60 -13.71
C SER A 69 -23.86 4.17 -14.18
N GLY A 70 -22.72 3.94 -14.84
CA GLY A 70 -22.26 2.62 -15.29
C GLY A 70 -21.08 2.05 -14.51
N SER A 71 -20.68 2.63 -13.37
CA SER A 71 -19.54 2.15 -12.59
C SER A 71 -19.87 2.07 -11.11
N SER A 72 -19.40 1.00 -10.48
CA SER A 72 -19.50 0.80 -9.04
C SER A 72 -18.30 1.34 -8.25
N TYR A 73 -17.29 1.91 -8.93
CA TYR A 73 -16.06 2.35 -8.26
C TYR A 73 -15.67 3.77 -8.67
N ALA A 74 -15.26 4.54 -7.66
CA ALA A 74 -14.76 5.89 -7.83
C ALA A 74 -13.50 5.93 -8.71
N ARG A 75 -13.30 7.08 -9.35
CA ARG A 75 -12.13 7.33 -10.21
C ARG A 75 -11.74 8.80 -10.23
N SER A 76 -10.45 9.02 -10.37
CA SER A 76 -9.89 10.24 -10.94
C SER A 76 -9.13 9.82 -12.17
N GLU A 77 -9.76 9.93 -13.34
CA GLU A 77 -9.28 9.22 -14.52
C GLU A 77 -9.57 10.00 -15.80
N LEU A 78 -8.55 10.05 -16.67
CA LEU A 78 -8.66 10.61 -18.00
C LEU A 78 -9.38 9.66 -18.95
N ARG A 79 -10.15 10.22 -19.87
CA ARG A 79 -10.81 9.53 -20.97
C ARG A 79 -10.46 10.24 -22.27
N GLU A 80 -9.93 9.49 -23.24
CA GLU A 80 -9.44 10.01 -24.52
C GLU A 80 -10.56 10.73 -25.29
N MET A 81 -10.26 11.87 -25.91
CA MET A 81 -11.19 12.69 -26.68
C MET A 81 -10.64 12.89 -28.10
N ASN A 82 -11.50 13.30 -29.02
CA ASN A 82 -11.12 13.77 -30.34
C ASN A 82 -11.60 15.21 -30.48
N GLY A 83 -10.76 16.15 -30.03
CA GLY A 83 -11.18 17.52 -29.78
C GLY A 83 -12.32 17.58 -28.76
N THR A 84 -13.47 18.11 -29.16
CA THR A 84 -14.66 18.19 -28.30
C THR A 84 -15.56 16.94 -28.35
N ALA A 85 -15.32 16.05 -29.32
CA ALA A 85 -16.07 14.82 -29.49
C ALA A 85 -15.42 13.69 -28.68
N THR A 86 -16.20 12.65 -28.42
CA THR A 86 -15.66 11.43 -27.83
C THR A 86 -14.76 10.71 -28.84
N ALA A 87 -13.53 10.36 -28.45
CA ALA A 87 -12.72 9.40 -29.20
C ALA A 87 -13.47 8.07 -29.38
N ALA A 88 -13.30 7.50 -30.57
CA ALA A 88 -13.90 6.26 -31.04
C ALA A 88 -13.08 5.78 -32.27
N TRP A 89 -11.97 5.07 -32.02
CA TRP A 89 -11.10 4.52 -33.07
C TRP A 89 -11.36 3.02 -33.25
N ASP A 90 -11.03 2.45 -34.42
CA ASP A 90 -11.18 1.02 -34.71
C ASP A 90 -9.84 0.27 -34.67
N LEU A 91 -9.87 -1.06 -34.59
CA LEU A 91 -8.65 -1.87 -34.56
C LEU A 91 -7.84 -1.79 -35.86
N LYS A 92 -8.47 -1.46 -37.00
CA LYS A 92 -7.76 -1.30 -38.28
C LYS A 92 -6.82 -0.10 -38.24
N THR A 93 -7.30 1.01 -37.69
CA THR A 93 -6.53 2.21 -37.38
C THR A 93 -5.48 1.85 -36.31
N GLY A 94 -5.95 1.22 -35.24
CA GLY A 94 -5.16 0.85 -34.08
C GLY A 94 -4.93 2.00 -33.13
N GLY A 95 -4.49 1.65 -31.93
CA GLY A 95 -4.17 2.59 -30.87
C GLY A 95 -2.89 2.17 -30.17
N PHE A 96 -2.06 3.17 -29.88
CA PHE A 96 -0.91 3.04 -29.00
C PHE A 96 -1.04 4.05 -27.85
N MET A 97 -0.85 3.60 -26.61
CA MET A 97 -0.72 4.46 -25.43
C MET A 97 0.53 4.06 -24.63
N SER A 98 1.23 5.03 -24.08
CA SER A 98 2.36 4.82 -23.17
C SER A 98 2.26 5.75 -21.97
N ALA A 99 2.66 5.27 -20.80
CA ALA A 99 2.81 6.09 -19.62
C ALA A 99 4.06 5.71 -18.81
N THR A 100 4.56 6.67 -18.04
CA THR A 100 5.52 6.48 -16.95
C THR A 100 4.86 7.02 -15.70
N LEU A 101 4.77 6.21 -14.65
CA LEU A 101 3.99 6.53 -13.45
C LEU A 101 4.53 5.80 -12.21
N GLU A 102 4.00 6.22 -11.08
CA GLU A 102 4.08 5.55 -9.78
C GLU A 102 2.66 5.25 -9.30
N VAL A 103 2.52 4.22 -8.46
CA VAL A 103 1.33 4.01 -7.64
C VAL A 103 1.66 4.45 -6.24
N ASP A 104 1.25 5.66 -5.84
CA ASP A 104 1.61 6.23 -4.54
C ASP A 104 0.80 5.62 -3.39
N ALA A 105 -0.44 5.21 -3.68
CA ALA A 105 -1.30 4.56 -2.71
C ALA A 105 -2.30 3.63 -3.40
N ALA A 106 -2.64 2.54 -2.72
CA ALA A 106 -3.71 1.65 -3.12
C ALA A 106 -4.77 1.54 -2.01
N PRO A 107 -6.07 1.46 -2.35
CA PRO A 107 -7.12 1.26 -1.36
C PRO A 107 -6.92 -0.09 -0.66
N LEU A 108 -7.43 -0.27 0.54
CA LEU A 108 -7.49 -1.59 1.18
C LEU A 108 -8.77 -2.31 0.77
N ARG A 109 -8.72 -3.65 0.67
CA ARG A 109 -9.88 -4.53 0.53
C ARG A 109 -9.86 -5.56 1.65
N ASP A 110 -10.90 -5.55 2.50
CA ASP A 110 -11.00 -6.44 3.66
C ASP A 110 -9.74 -6.40 4.57
N GLY A 111 -9.08 -5.24 4.66
CA GLY A 111 -7.86 -5.03 5.45
C GLY A 111 -6.55 -5.49 4.77
N VAL A 112 -6.62 -6.03 3.55
CA VAL A 112 -5.45 -6.37 2.72
C VAL A 112 -5.22 -5.26 1.71
N GLY A 113 -3.96 -5.03 1.31
CA GLY A 113 -3.63 -4.11 0.23
C GLY A 113 -4.46 -4.43 -1.02
N GLY A 114 -5.06 -3.40 -1.61
CA GLY A 114 -5.98 -3.53 -2.72
C GLY A 114 -5.30 -3.31 -4.06
N ARG A 115 -6.13 -3.05 -5.05
CA ARG A 115 -5.74 -2.95 -6.45
C ARG A 115 -6.14 -1.61 -7.02
N ILE A 116 -5.46 -1.19 -8.07
CA ILE A 116 -5.78 0.01 -8.82
C ILE A 116 -5.61 -0.26 -10.31
N VAL A 117 -6.54 0.26 -11.11
CA VAL A 117 -6.42 0.27 -12.56
C VAL A 117 -5.76 1.56 -12.98
N VAL A 118 -4.66 1.44 -13.72
CA VAL A 118 -3.80 2.59 -14.10
C VAL A 118 -3.91 2.97 -15.57
N GLY A 119 -4.38 2.06 -16.42
CA GLY A 119 -4.52 2.28 -17.86
C GLY A 119 -5.52 1.32 -18.49
N GLN A 120 -6.25 1.78 -19.50
CA GLN A 120 -7.29 1.00 -20.16
C GLN A 120 -7.37 1.23 -21.67
N ILE A 121 -7.84 0.20 -22.38
CA ILE A 121 -8.57 0.34 -23.64
C ILE A 121 -9.99 -0.12 -23.37
N HIS A 122 -10.94 0.81 -23.48
CA HIS A 122 -12.35 0.53 -23.32
C HIS A 122 -13.00 0.44 -24.71
N GLY A 123 -13.78 -0.61 -24.94
CA GLY A 123 -14.64 -0.78 -26.12
C GLY A 123 -15.99 -0.09 -25.93
N GLU A 124 -17.03 -0.56 -26.59
CA GLU A 124 -18.37 0.05 -26.45
C GLU A 124 -18.99 -0.33 -25.10
N ASP A 125 -19.05 -1.63 -24.81
CA ASP A 125 -19.68 -2.17 -23.60
C ASP A 125 -18.69 -2.79 -22.61
N ASP A 126 -17.55 -3.27 -23.09
CA ASP A 126 -16.56 -4.04 -22.32
C ASP A 126 -15.14 -3.46 -22.44
N GLU A 127 -14.21 -3.95 -21.63
CA GLU A 127 -12.81 -3.52 -21.67
C GLU A 127 -11.88 -4.54 -22.33
N LEU A 128 -11.24 -4.08 -23.42
CA LEU A 128 -10.20 -4.84 -24.12
C LEU A 128 -8.95 -4.97 -23.24
N VAL A 129 -8.64 -3.93 -22.47
CA VAL A 129 -7.54 -3.91 -21.50
C VAL A 129 -7.97 -3.13 -20.27
N ARG A 130 -7.90 -3.75 -19.10
CA ARG A 130 -7.78 -3.06 -17.80
C ARG A 130 -6.46 -3.44 -17.16
N LEU A 131 -5.49 -2.54 -17.14
CA LEU A 131 -4.17 -2.75 -16.56
C LEU A 131 -4.22 -2.47 -15.06
N TYR A 132 -3.98 -3.51 -14.26
CA TYR A 132 -3.99 -3.48 -12.81
C TYR A 132 -2.57 -3.45 -12.24
N TRP A 133 -2.42 -2.66 -11.19
CA TRP A 133 -1.45 -2.88 -10.12
C TRP A 133 -2.18 -3.46 -8.91
N GLU A 134 -1.69 -4.57 -8.34
CA GLU A 134 -2.28 -5.26 -7.19
C GLU A 134 -1.17 -5.80 -6.29
N ASN A 135 -0.86 -5.10 -5.20
CA ASN A 135 0.17 -5.46 -4.21
C ASN A 135 1.51 -5.85 -4.84
N GLY A 136 2.12 -4.94 -5.60
CA GLY A 136 3.38 -5.22 -6.29
C GLY A 136 3.20 -5.82 -7.69
N LYS A 137 2.09 -6.53 -7.93
CA LYS A 137 1.92 -7.32 -9.16
C LYS A 137 1.19 -6.55 -10.24
N LEU A 138 1.70 -6.66 -11.47
CA LEU A 138 1.08 -6.10 -12.67
C LEU A 138 0.47 -7.21 -13.54
N TYR A 139 -0.77 -7.00 -13.96
CA TYR A 139 -1.46 -7.83 -14.95
C TYR A 139 -2.52 -6.99 -15.66
N PHE A 140 -3.04 -7.46 -16.80
CA PHE A 140 -4.25 -6.87 -17.36
C PHE A 140 -5.38 -7.88 -17.50
N ALA A 141 -6.61 -7.42 -17.38
CA ALA A 141 -7.80 -8.19 -17.73
C ALA A 141 -8.33 -7.78 -19.11
N ASN A 142 -8.83 -8.76 -19.85
CA ASN A 142 -9.63 -8.57 -21.07
C ASN A 142 -10.95 -9.31 -20.90
N ASP A 143 -12.06 -8.62 -21.05
CA ASP A 143 -13.39 -9.17 -20.75
C ASP A 143 -13.85 -10.28 -21.67
N GLN A 144 -13.33 -10.30 -22.89
CA GLN A 144 -13.87 -11.12 -23.97
C GLN A 144 -12.79 -12.02 -24.59
N ALA A 145 -11.70 -12.29 -23.86
CA ALA A 145 -10.57 -13.08 -24.35
C ALA A 145 -10.69 -14.59 -24.05
N GLY A 146 -11.42 -14.97 -23.01
CA GLY A 146 -11.53 -16.35 -22.56
C GLY A 146 -12.43 -17.23 -23.40
N SER A 147 -12.62 -18.47 -22.96
CA SER A 147 -13.58 -19.38 -23.60
C SER A 147 -15.00 -18.83 -23.46
N ASN A 148 -15.76 -18.81 -24.56
CA ASN A 148 -17.06 -18.12 -24.65
C ASN A 148 -16.98 -16.63 -24.32
N ASN A 149 -15.83 -16.01 -24.59
CA ASN A 149 -15.54 -14.62 -24.30
C ASN A 149 -15.73 -14.24 -22.82
N SER A 150 -15.19 -15.07 -21.92
CA SER A 150 -15.13 -14.73 -20.49
C SER A 150 -13.93 -13.82 -20.17
N GLU A 151 -14.03 -13.06 -19.08
CA GLU A 151 -12.89 -12.28 -18.57
C GLU A 151 -11.67 -13.19 -18.36
N THR A 152 -10.51 -12.74 -18.82
CA THR A 152 -9.23 -13.45 -18.69
C THR A 152 -8.12 -12.51 -18.28
N LYS A 153 -7.32 -12.93 -17.28
CA LYS A 153 -6.11 -12.23 -16.84
C LYS A 153 -4.91 -12.64 -17.68
N PHE A 154 -4.09 -11.65 -18.03
CA PHE A 154 -2.84 -11.80 -18.74
C PHE A 154 -1.70 -11.24 -17.89
N TYR A 155 -0.68 -12.05 -17.69
CA TYR A 155 0.51 -11.70 -16.91
C TYR A 155 1.67 -11.35 -17.84
N PHE A 156 2.60 -10.55 -17.33
CA PHE A 156 3.80 -10.15 -18.07
C PHE A 156 4.97 -11.02 -17.68
N VAL A 157 5.81 -11.38 -18.65
CA VAL A 157 7.07 -12.07 -18.38
C VAL A 157 8.22 -11.45 -19.14
N ASN A 158 9.40 -11.43 -18.53
CA ASN A 158 10.65 -11.09 -19.21
C ASN A 158 11.20 -12.31 -19.98
N ALA A 159 12.41 -12.17 -20.55
CA ALA A 159 13.07 -13.23 -21.29
C ALA A 159 13.43 -14.48 -20.45
N SER A 160 13.55 -14.35 -19.12
CA SER A 160 13.81 -15.46 -18.18
C SER A 160 12.52 -16.08 -17.61
N GLY A 161 11.34 -15.55 -17.96
CA GLY A 161 10.05 -16.03 -17.46
C GLY A 161 9.63 -15.46 -16.10
N GLN A 162 10.33 -14.44 -15.60
CA GLN A 162 9.98 -13.73 -14.36
C GLN A 162 8.92 -12.65 -14.64
N GLN A 163 8.04 -12.42 -13.66
CA GLN A 163 7.06 -11.34 -13.70
C GLN A 163 7.64 -10.06 -13.07
N PRO A 164 7.15 -8.87 -13.46
CA PRO A 164 7.51 -7.64 -12.76
C PRO A 164 7.00 -7.68 -11.31
N ASP A 165 7.77 -7.08 -10.42
CA ASP A 165 7.35 -6.67 -9.09
C ASP A 165 7.58 -5.17 -9.03
N VAL A 166 6.53 -4.40 -8.75
CA VAL A 166 6.61 -2.94 -8.75
C VAL A 166 5.98 -2.42 -7.49
N SER A 167 6.76 -1.84 -6.61
CA SER A 167 6.31 -1.40 -5.30
C SER A 167 5.45 -0.14 -5.34
N LEU A 168 4.85 0.23 -4.20
CA LEU A 168 4.27 1.56 -4.07
C LEU A 168 5.37 2.60 -4.23
N ASP A 169 5.02 3.74 -4.82
CA ASP A 169 5.91 4.85 -5.16
C ASP A 169 7.02 4.47 -6.19
N GLU A 170 7.12 3.21 -6.64
CA GLU A 170 8.16 2.77 -7.57
C GLU A 170 7.79 3.18 -9.00
N ARG A 171 8.75 3.79 -9.70
CA ARG A 171 8.51 4.33 -11.04
C ARG A 171 8.68 3.26 -12.11
N PHE A 172 7.57 2.90 -12.73
CA PHE A 172 7.54 2.02 -13.89
C PHE A 172 6.94 2.71 -15.11
N SER A 173 7.09 2.08 -16.27
CA SER A 173 6.39 2.49 -17.49
C SER A 173 5.60 1.35 -18.08
N TYR A 174 4.52 1.67 -18.78
CA TYR A 174 3.80 0.71 -19.61
C TYR A 174 3.58 1.23 -21.03
N THR A 175 3.40 0.30 -21.96
CA THR A 175 2.82 0.57 -23.28
C THR A 175 1.67 -0.40 -23.56
N ILE A 176 0.59 0.09 -24.16
CA ILE A 176 -0.53 -0.70 -24.65
C ILE A 176 -0.66 -0.45 -26.16
N ASN A 177 -0.55 -1.49 -26.97
CA ASN A 177 -0.61 -1.41 -28.44
C ASN A 177 -1.63 -2.41 -28.99
N ALA A 178 -2.73 -1.91 -29.56
CA ALA A 178 -3.78 -2.71 -30.17
C ALA A 178 -3.90 -2.35 -31.66
N LYS A 179 -3.74 -3.34 -32.55
CA LYS A 179 -3.90 -3.15 -33.99
C LYS A 179 -4.26 -4.44 -34.70
N GLY A 180 -5.31 -4.40 -35.52
CA GLY A 180 -5.88 -5.56 -36.20
C GLY A 180 -6.34 -6.60 -35.19
N ASP A 181 -5.70 -7.77 -35.22
CA ASP A 181 -5.95 -8.86 -34.28
C ASP A 181 -4.86 -8.98 -33.20
N ASN A 182 -3.92 -8.03 -33.12
CA ASN A 182 -2.79 -8.09 -32.21
C ASN A 182 -2.95 -7.12 -31.03
N LEU A 183 -2.76 -7.63 -29.82
CA LEU A 183 -2.62 -6.86 -28.60
C LEU A 183 -1.25 -7.14 -27.99
N GLU A 184 -0.44 -6.10 -27.82
CA GLU A 184 0.82 -6.15 -27.06
C GLU A 184 0.76 -5.15 -25.91
N VAL A 185 0.98 -5.64 -24.69
CA VAL A 185 1.16 -4.81 -23.51
C VAL A 185 2.54 -5.10 -22.93
N THR A 186 3.32 -4.04 -22.68
CA THR A 186 4.69 -4.13 -22.19
C THR A 186 4.85 -3.29 -20.93
N ILE A 187 5.54 -3.84 -19.94
CA ILE A 187 5.96 -3.16 -18.71
C ILE A 187 7.49 -2.97 -18.75
N PHE A 188 7.93 -1.79 -18.32
CA PHE A 188 9.35 -1.45 -18.11
C PHE A 188 9.50 -1.11 -16.62
N ALA A 189 10.16 -1.99 -15.89
CA ALA A 189 10.43 -1.90 -14.45
C ALA A 189 11.75 -2.64 -14.15
N ASP A 190 12.44 -2.32 -13.07
CA ASP A 190 13.67 -3.00 -12.62
C ASP A 190 14.81 -3.03 -13.66
N GLY A 191 14.83 -2.07 -14.59
CA GLY A 191 15.73 -2.08 -15.75
C GLY A 191 15.46 -3.23 -16.75
N GLN A 192 14.33 -3.91 -16.62
CA GLN A 192 13.90 -5.04 -17.44
C GLN A 192 12.66 -4.69 -18.29
N ILE A 193 12.33 -5.60 -19.21
CA ILE A 193 11.18 -5.49 -20.10
C ILE A 193 10.34 -6.76 -19.94
N TYR A 194 9.08 -6.59 -19.57
CA TYR A 194 8.12 -7.67 -19.39
C TYR A 194 6.99 -7.52 -20.41
N LYS A 195 6.66 -8.59 -21.13
CA LYS A 195 5.70 -8.54 -22.23
C LYS A 195 4.55 -9.50 -22.03
N SER A 196 3.40 -9.11 -22.58
CA SER A 196 2.27 -9.98 -22.82
C SER A 196 1.72 -9.68 -24.22
N VAL A 197 1.67 -10.71 -25.07
CA VAL A 197 1.22 -10.61 -26.46
C VAL A 197 0.08 -11.60 -26.64
N SER A 198 -1.07 -11.12 -27.12
CA SER A 198 -2.27 -11.93 -27.31
C SER A 198 -3.00 -11.57 -28.60
N LYS A 199 -3.87 -12.49 -29.04
CA LYS A 199 -4.78 -12.24 -30.14
C LYS A 199 -6.07 -11.61 -29.61
N ILE A 200 -6.55 -10.61 -30.33
CA ILE A 200 -7.84 -9.96 -30.07
C ILE A 200 -8.93 -10.81 -30.72
N ASN A 201 -9.87 -11.30 -29.91
CA ASN A 201 -10.99 -12.11 -30.39
C ASN A 201 -11.88 -11.30 -31.36
N SER A 202 -12.53 -12.00 -32.28
CA SER A 202 -13.30 -11.37 -33.37
C SER A 202 -14.50 -10.54 -32.90
N VAL A 203 -14.98 -10.76 -31.67
CA VAL A 203 -16.08 -9.98 -31.07
C VAL A 203 -15.75 -8.50 -30.97
N TRP A 204 -14.48 -8.15 -30.76
CA TRP A 204 -13.99 -6.77 -30.68
C TRP A 204 -13.87 -6.06 -32.03
N GLN A 205 -14.00 -6.77 -33.16
CA GLN A 205 -13.63 -6.21 -34.47
C GLN A 205 -14.64 -5.18 -35.00
N SER A 206 -15.86 -5.17 -34.46
CA SER A 206 -16.89 -4.16 -34.75
C SER A 206 -16.87 -2.97 -33.80
N ASP A 207 -16.17 -3.09 -32.67
CA ASP A 207 -16.19 -2.08 -31.63
C ASP A 207 -15.40 -0.84 -32.01
N THR A 208 -15.77 0.26 -31.38
CA THR A 208 -14.95 1.45 -31.29
C THR A 208 -14.31 1.56 -29.91
N PHE A 209 -13.13 2.16 -29.87
CA PHE A 209 -12.28 2.16 -28.69
C PHE A 209 -11.86 3.56 -28.29
N TYR A 210 -11.48 3.68 -27.02
CA TYR A 210 -10.84 4.87 -26.46
C TYR A 210 -9.92 4.49 -25.30
N PHE A 211 -8.86 5.27 -25.11
CA PHE A 211 -7.94 5.10 -23.99
C PHE A 211 -8.47 5.74 -22.71
N LYS A 212 -8.03 5.17 -21.57
CA LYS A 212 -8.18 5.77 -20.24
C LYS A 212 -6.90 5.61 -19.43
N ALA A 213 -6.59 6.57 -18.57
CA ALA A 213 -5.42 6.53 -17.69
C ALA A 213 -5.64 7.39 -16.44
N GLY A 214 -5.13 6.94 -15.29
CA GLY A 214 -5.28 7.63 -14.00
C GLY A 214 -5.48 6.64 -12.86
N ALA A 215 -6.31 7.00 -11.88
CA ALA A 215 -6.63 6.17 -10.72
C ALA A 215 -8.08 5.67 -10.77
N TYR A 216 -8.28 4.37 -11.01
CA TYR A 216 -9.59 3.70 -10.92
C TYR A 216 -9.54 2.51 -9.94
N LEU A 217 -10.32 2.58 -8.85
CA LEU A 217 -10.08 1.76 -7.66
C LEU A 217 -10.38 0.26 -7.82
N GLY A 218 -11.22 -0.14 -8.77
CA GLY A 218 -11.53 -1.55 -9.03
C GLY A 218 -12.00 -2.37 -7.82
N ALA A 219 -12.31 -1.77 -6.66
CA ALA A 219 -12.71 -2.41 -5.42
C ALA A 219 -13.92 -1.69 -4.83
N ASN A 220 -14.87 -2.47 -4.30
CA ASN A 220 -16.20 -2.01 -3.90
C ASN A 220 -16.18 -1.23 -2.57
N GLU A 221 -17.05 -0.23 -2.46
CA GLU A 221 -17.22 0.61 -1.27
C GLU A 221 -17.61 -0.19 -0.02
N SER A 222 -18.30 -1.31 -0.18
CA SER A 222 -18.78 -2.11 0.96
C SER A 222 -17.68 -2.85 1.72
N ASN A 223 -16.53 -3.08 1.06
CA ASN A 223 -15.43 -3.89 1.58
C ASN A 223 -14.07 -3.17 1.46
N GLY A 224 -14.07 -1.95 0.92
CA GLY A 224 -12.88 -1.15 0.68
C GLY A 224 -12.72 -0.02 1.69
N SER A 225 -11.50 0.43 1.92
CA SER A 225 -11.22 1.66 2.66
C SER A 225 -9.98 2.38 2.11
N GLY A 226 -9.83 3.66 2.45
CA GLY A 226 -8.70 4.47 1.99
C GLY A 226 -8.92 5.04 0.59
N TYR A 227 -7.83 5.18 -0.15
CA TYR A 227 -7.83 5.82 -1.47
C TYR A 227 -6.77 5.18 -2.36
N GLY A 228 -6.97 5.32 -3.67
CA GLY A 228 -5.95 5.06 -4.66
C GLY A 228 -5.34 6.38 -5.14
N GLN A 229 -4.02 6.40 -5.28
CA GLN A 229 -3.28 7.52 -5.83
C GLN A 229 -2.26 7.03 -6.85
N THR A 230 -2.16 7.77 -7.95
CA THR A 230 -1.14 7.53 -8.99
C THR A 230 -0.55 8.86 -9.44
N SER A 231 0.77 8.90 -9.64
CA SER A 231 1.51 10.06 -10.10
C SER A 231 2.16 9.77 -11.46
N PHE A 232 1.73 10.48 -12.50
CA PHE A 232 2.20 10.28 -13.87
C PHE A 232 3.32 11.28 -14.20
N TYR A 233 4.38 10.78 -14.82
CA TYR A 233 5.56 11.54 -15.27
C TYR A 233 5.64 11.65 -16.79
N ALA A 234 4.99 10.72 -17.50
CA ALA A 234 4.78 10.78 -18.93
C ALA A 234 3.43 10.14 -19.28
N LEU A 235 2.71 10.72 -20.24
CA LEU A 235 1.52 10.11 -20.83
C LEU A 235 1.45 10.55 -22.29
N SER A 236 1.28 9.57 -23.19
CA SER A 236 1.16 9.80 -24.62
C SER A 236 0.27 8.74 -25.24
N PHE A 237 -0.46 9.10 -26.29
CA PHE A 237 -1.15 8.15 -27.15
C PHE A 237 -1.08 8.60 -28.61
N ASN A 238 -1.27 7.65 -29.54
CA ASN A 238 -1.41 7.94 -30.96
C ASN A 238 -2.18 6.82 -31.70
N HIS A 239 -2.64 7.15 -32.91
CA HIS A 239 -3.32 6.24 -33.83
C HIS A 239 -2.60 6.11 -35.18
N ASN A 240 -1.36 6.59 -35.27
CA ASN A 240 -0.58 6.57 -36.53
C ASN A 240 0.32 5.34 -36.65
N GLY A 241 0.29 4.43 -35.66
CA GLY A 241 1.10 3.22 -35.61
C GLY A 241 2.54 3.46 -35.14
N THR A 242 2.87 4.65 -34.64
CA THR A 242 4.18 4.91 -34.05
C THR A 242 4.22 4.32 -32.65
N VAL A 243 5.15 3.40 -32.43
CA VAL A 243 5.45 2.87 -31.10
C VAL A 243 6.64 3.67 -30.56
N THR A 244 6.43 4.39 -29.47
CA THR A 244 7.53 5.01 -28.71
C THR A 244 7.85 4.13 -27.52
N THR A 245 9.07 3.62 -27.46
CA THR A 245 9.55 2.95 -26.25
C THR A 245 9.76 4.03 -25.18
N PRO A 246 9.02 4.00 -24.04
CA PRO A 246 9.40 4.82 -22.90
C PRO A 246 10.86 4.55 -22.60
N THR A 247 11.64 5.59 -22.30
CA THR A 247 12.99 5.33 -21.83
C THR A 247 12.81 4.59 -20.50
N PRO A 248 13.30 3.34 -20.35
CA PRO A 248 13.24 2.67 -19.06
C PRO A 248 13.88 3.64 -18.08
N THR A 249 13.10 4.14 -17.12
CA THR A 249 13.67 4.96 -16.06
C THR A 249 14.58 4.02 -15.30
N PRO A 250 15.91 4.23 -15.31
CA PRO A 250 16.74 3.64 -14.29
C PRO A 250 16.18 4.19 -12.98
N ASP A 251 15.75 3.30 -12.10
CA ASP A 251 15.31 3.77 -10.81
C ASP A 251 16.47 4.52 -10.13
N ALA A 252 16.15 5.70 -9.61
CA ALA A 252 17.01 6.47 -8.74
C ALA A 252 16.31 6.73 -7.39
N GLN A 253 15.17 6.08 -7.17
CA GLN A 253 14.37 6.14 -5.98
C GLN A 253 13.92 4.72 -5.63
N ASP A 254 14.91 3.84 -5.47
CA ASP A 254 14.75 2.66 -4.62
C ASP A 254 14.27 3.16 -3.26
N HIS A 255 13.23 2.55 -2.70
CA HIS A 255 12.76 2.95 -1.40
C HIS A 255 13.51 2.19 -0.32
N PRO A 256 14.27 2.92 0.50
CA PRO A 256 15.08 2.27 1.49
C PRO A 256 14.18 1.54 2.48
N VAL A 257 14.48 0.27 2.72
CA VAL A 257 14.08 -0.36 3.97
C VAL A 257 14.52 0.53 5.15
N THR A 258 13.63 0.74 6.10
CA THR A 258 13.89 1.54 7.31
C THR A 258 13.90 0.62 8.52
N ALA A 259 15.06 0.50 9.14
CA ALA A 259 15.23 -0.20 10.40
C ALA A 259 14.89 0.73 11.57
N MET A 260 14.02 0.30 12.47
CA MET A 260 13.68 1.04 13.69
C MET A 260 14.36 0.39 14.90
N ASP A 261 14.90 1.22 15.79
CA ASP A 261 15.56 0.74 17.00
C ASP A 261 14.61 -0.02 17.93
N ASP A 262 15.13 -1.07 18.57
CA ASP A 262 14.37 -1.95 19.46
C ASP A 262 14.82 -1.85 20.92
N GLY A 263 13.90 -2.19 21.83
CA GLY A 263 14.16 -2.25 23.27
C GLY A 263 13.62 -3.51 23.92
N TYR A 264 14.47 -4.22 24.67
CA TYR A 264 14.09 -5.43 25.40
C TYR A 264 14.61 -5.42 26.85
N ALA A 265 13.91 -6.13 27.73
CA ALA A 265 14.35 -6.42 29.09
C ALA A 265 14.89 -7.84 29.19
N ALA A 266 15.99 -8.02 29.90
CA ALA A 266 16.61 -9.31 30.19
C ALA A 266 16.99 -9.41 31.67
N THR A 267 17.34 -10.61 32.11
CA THR A 267 17.89 -10.87 33.44
C THR A 267 19.29 -11.43 33.27
N GLU A 268 20.23 -10.98 34.10
CA GLU A 268 21.60 -11.50 34.06
C GLU A 268 21.60 -13.03 34.19
N ASP A 269 22.60 -13.66 33.58
CA ASP A 269 22.78 -15.12 33.56
C ASP A 269 21.57 -15.93 33.05
N THR A 270 20.58 -15.26 32.43
CA THR A 270 19.37 -15.89 31.89
C THR A 270 19.27 -15.64 30.40
N VAL A 271 19.02 -16.70 29.63
CA VAL A 271 18.81 -16.60 28.18
C VAL A 271 17.46 -15.94 27.89
N LEU A 272 17.48 -14.89 27.08
CA LEU A 272 16.27 -14.25 26.54
C LEU A 272 15.96 -14.84 25.16
N THR A 273 14.73 -15.26 24.93
CA THR A 273 14.23 -15.71 23.62
C THR A 273 13.09 -14.81 23.16
N VAL A 274 13.22 -14.24 21.97
CA VAL A 274 12.24 -13.34 21.36
C VAL A 274 11.69 -13.98 20.08
N SER A 275 10.36 -14.11 20.00
CA SER A 275 9.67 -14.62 18.81
C SER A 275 9.62 -13.60 17.69
N ALA A 276 9.48 -14.03 16.43
CA ALA A 276 9.40 -13.16 15.25
C ALA A 276 8.35 -12.04 15.38
N SER A 277 7.18 -12.33 15.95
CA SER A 277 6.09 -11.34 16.18
C SER A 277 6.45 -10.19 17.13
N LYS A 278 7.55 -10.31 17.87
CA LYS A 278 8.11 -9.27 18.75
C LYS A 278 9.59 -9.02 18.47
N GLY A 279 10.10 -9.61 17.39
CA GLY A 279 11.50 -9.57 17.00
C GLY A 279 11.85 -8.25 16.34
N VAL A 280 13.09 -8.13 15.87
CA VAL A 280 13.65 -6.87 15.35
C VAL A 280 12.92 -6.33 14.13
N LEU A 281 12.23 -7.20 13.38
CA LEU A 281 11.47 -6.77 12.19
C LEU A 281 10.04 -6.31 12.51
N ALA A 282 9.61 -6.34 13.77
CA ALA A 282 8.21 -6.09 14.13
C ALA A 282 7.78 -4.63 13.90
N ASN A 283 8.72 -3.69 14.04
CA ASN A 283 8.56 -2.25 13.86
C ASN A 283 9.22 -1.71 12.58
N ASP A 284 10.10 -2.47 11.93
CA ASP A 284 10.71 -2.08 10.65
C ASP A 284 9.70 -1.86 9.54
N VAL A 285 10.06 -1.04 8.55
CA VAL A 285 9.22 -0.77 7.38
C VAL A 285 10.03 -1.01 6.12
N ALA A 286 9.51 -1.84 5.22
CA ALA A 286 9.97 -1.91 3.84
C ALA A 286 8.81 -1.40 3.00
N ALA A 287 8.98 -0.24 2.37
CA ALA A 287 7.95 0.34 1.49
C ALA A 287 7.63 -0.61 0.33
N ASP A 288 8.66 -1.33 -0.11
CA ASP A 288 8.62 -2.26 -1.24
C ASP A 288 8.10 -3.67 -0.87
N GLY A 289 7.81 -3.87 0.43
CA GLY A 289 7.32 -5.13 0.94
C GLY A 289 8.38 -6.23 0.97
N GLY A 290 8.15 -7.23 1.82
CA GLY A 290 9.19 -8.21 2.14
C GLY A 290 10.30 -7.57 2.98
N LYS A 291 10.64 -8.19 4.11
CA LYS A 291 11.79 -7.78 4.91
C LYS A 291 12.36 -8.99 5.63
N ALA A 292 13.68 -9.08 5.63
CA ALA A 292 14.40 -10.15 6.29
C ALA A 292 15.62 -9.58 7.01
N ALA A 293 15.87 -10.07 8.22
CA ALA A 293 17.10 -9.77 8.91
C ALA A 293 18.25 -10.59 8.31
N VAL A 294 19.46 -10.03 8.29
CA VAL A 294 20.66 -10.80 7.98
C VAL A 294 20.93 -11.77 9.14
N ALA A 295 20.52 -13.03 8.96
CA ALA A 295 20.65 -14.06 9.97
C ALA A 295 22.12 -14.33 10.32
N GLY A 296 22.41 -14.57 11.60
CA GLY A 296 23.77 -14.73 12.05
C GLY A 296 23.93 -14.87 13.55
N THR A 297 25.18 -14.91 13.99
CA THR A 297 25.55 -14.80 15.40
C THR A 297 26.39 -13.56 15.61
N PHE A 298 25.96 -12.71 16.54
CA PHE A 298 26.52 -11.39 16.80
C PHE A 298 27.04 -11.32 18.23
N ALA A 299 28.16 -10.64 18.43
CA ALA A 299 28.60 -10.24 19.76
C ALA A 299 27.88 -8.94 20.16
N THR A 300 27.53 -8.81 21.43
CA THR A 300 26.96 -7.57 21.95
C THR A 300 28.06 -6.63 22.48
N ALA A 301 27.73 -5.36 22.66
CA ALA A 301 28.64 -4.33 23.13
C ALA A 301 29.30 -4.67 24.48
N GLN A 302 28.61 -5.44 25.34
CA GLN A 302 29.10 -5.84 26.65
C GLN A 302 29.59 -7.29 26.72
N GLY A 303 29.76 -7.94 25.56
CA GLY A 303 30.37 -9.26 25.44
C GLY A 303 29.43 -10.44 25.69
N GLY A 304 28.12 -10.23 25.57
CA GLY A 304 27.13 -11.29 25.38
C GLY A 304 27.08 -11.75 23.92
N SER A 305 26.15 -12.65 23.61
CA SER A 305 25.94 -13.19 22.25
C SER A 305 24.48 -13.21 21.83
N VAL A 306 24.22 -12.91 20.57
CA VAL A 306 22.88 -12.98 19.95
C VAL A 306 22.91 -13.93 18.77
N LYS A 307 21.94 -14.84 18.69
CA LYS A 307 21.65 -15.62 17.48
C LYS A 307 20.36 -15.10 16.85
N LEU A 308 20.48 -14.42 15.72
CA LEU A 308 19.38 -13.80 14.98
C LEU A 308 19.00 -14.65 13.76
N SER A 309 17.70 -14.84 13.56
CA SER A 309 17.09 -15.53 12.42
C SER A 309 16.59 -14.52 11.40
N ALA A 310 16.41 -14.96 10.14
CA ALA A 310 15.97 -14.10 9.05
C ALA A 310 14.55 -13.55 9.24
N ASP A 311 13.70 -14.23 10.01
CA ASP A 311 12.34 -13.80 10.36
C ASP A 311 12.31 -12.75 11.48
N GLY A 312 13.46 -12.26 11.94
CA GLY A 312 13.60 -11.27 13.01
C GLY A 312 13.56 -11.84 14.43
N SER A 313 13.31 -13.15 14.60
CA SER A 313 13.42 -13.80 15.91
C SER A 313 14.88 -13.91 16.36
N PHE A 314 15.14 -13.82 17.67
CA PHE A 314 16.50 -13.97 18.18
C PHE A 314 16.58 -14.55 19.58
N VAL A 315 17.76 -15.09 19.91
CA VAL A 315 18.13 -15.56 21.24
C VAL A 315 19.33 -14.76 21.74
N TYR A 316 19.20 -14.10 22.88
CA TYR A 316 20.27 -13.36 23.56
C TYR A 316 20.76 -14.10 24.79
N THR A 317 22.08 -14.22 24.92
CA THR A 317 22.77 -14.74 26.11
C THR A 317 23.66 -13.63 26.68
N PRO A 318 23.35 -13.10 27.88
CA PRO A 318 24.19 -12.11 28.54
C PRO A 318 25.60 -12.64 28.80
N LYS A 319 26.57 -11.73 28.92
CA LYS A 319 27.86 -12.06 29.52
C LYS A 319 27.63 -12.48 30.99
N SER A 320 28.38 -13.48 31.46
CA SER A 320 28.22 -13.96 32.83
C SER A 320 28.42 -12.84 33.88
N ASN A 321 27.50 -12.76 34.85
CA ASN A 321 27.43 -11.75 35.90
C ASN A 321 27.33 -10.29 35.39
N PHE A 322 26.90 -10.08 34.15
CA PHE A 322 26.68 -8.74 33.61
C PHE A 322 25.24 -8.28 33.88
N PHE A 323 25.11 -7.12 34.52
CA PHE A 323 23.88 -6.32 34.60
C PHE A 323 24.15 -4.91 34.09
N GLY A 324 23.13 -4.26 33.53
CA GLY A 324 23.24 -2.94 32.91
C GLY A 324 22.68 -2.89 31.48
N SER A 325 23.08 -1.88 30.72
CA SER A 325 22.66 -1.72 29.33
C SER A 325 23.65 -2.42 28.40
N ASP A 326 23.12 -3.28 27.54
CA ASP A 326 23.84 -3.96 26.46
C ASP A 326 23.18 -3.63 25.11
N SER A 327 23.88 -3.87 23.99
CA SER A 327 23.32 -3.62 22.67
C SER A 327 23.98 -4.43 21.56
N PHE A 328 23.28 -4.59 20.44
CA PHE A 328 23.83 -5.09 19.19
C PHE A 328 23.12 -4.41 18.01
N THR A 329 23.79 -4.39 16.86
CA THR A 329 23.19 -3.92 15.60
C THR A 329 22.75 -5.10 14.75
N TYR A 330 21.68 -4.90 13.99
CA TYR A 330 21.25 -5.83 12.95
C TYR A 330 21.12 -5.10 11.62
N THR A 331 21.08 -5.85 10.53
CA THR A 331 20.80 -5.34 9.20
C THR A 331 19.51 -5.98 8.73
N VAL A 332 18.57 -5.15 8.29
CA VAL A 332 17.38 -5.58 7.56
C VAL A 332 17.64 -5.41 6.06
N LYS A 333 17.08 -6.31 5.27
CA LYS A 333 17.03 -6.21 3.81
C LYS A 333 15.60 -6.34 3.33
N ASP A 334 15.22 -5.57 2.34
CA ASP A 334 13.99 -5.79 1.57
C ASP A 334 14.21 -6.86 0.47
N ALA A 335 13.19 -7.02 -0.37
CA ALA A 335 13.19 -7.97 -1.48
C ALA A 335 14.18 -7.59 -2.60
N ASP A 336 14.50 -6.31 -2.74
CA ASP A 336 15.30 -5.74 -3.82
C ASP A 336 16.80 -5.67 -3.46
N GLY A 337 17.10 -5.85 -2.18
CA GLY A 337 18.43 -6.10 -1.64
C GLY A 337 19.02 -4.91 -0.92
N ASP A 338 18.28 -3.81 -0.86
CA ASP A 338 18.60 -2.62 -0.09
C ASP A 338 18.57 -2.93 1.38
N SER A 339 19.27 -2.10 2.15
CA SER A 339 19.58 -2.45 3.52
C SER A 339 19.74 -1.25 4.42
N ASP A 340 19.21 -1.39 5.62
CA ASP A 340 19.39 -0.44 6.71
C ASP A 340 19.74 -1.18 8.00
N THR A 341 20.24 -0.44 8.98
CA THR A 341 20.72 -0.98 10.25
C THR A 341 19.98 -0.40 11.44
N GLY A 342 19.38 -1.27 12.25
CA GLY A 342 18.76 -0.91 13.51
C GLY A 342 19.64 -1.26 14.71
N VAL A 343 19.43 -0.58 15.84
CA VAL A 343 20.08 -0.86 17.12
C VAL A 343 19.09 -1.51 18.08
N VAL A 344 19.47 -2.66 18.62
CA VAL A 344 18.75 -3.28 19.73
C VAL A 344 19.39 -2.91 21.05
N THR A 345 18.61 -2.33 21.96
CA THR A 345 19.02 -2.04 23.34
C THR A 345 18.43 -3.07 24.30
N LEU A 346 19.30 -3.70 25.10
CA LEU A 346 18.96 -4.72 26.10
C LEU A 346 19.22 -4.16 27.50
N LYS A 347 18.17 -4.08 28.32
CA LYS A 347 18.29 -3.71 29.73
C LYS A 347 18.35 -4.96 30.60
N VAL A 348 19.55 -5.32 31.05
CA VAL A 348 19.82 -6.52 31.84
C VAL A 348 19.72 -6.22 33.33
N ALA A 349 18.75 -6.83 34.00
CA ALA A 349 18.54 -6.71 35.44
C ALA A 349 19.42 -7.71 36.22
N ASP A 350 19.92 -7.28 37.37
CA ASP A 350 20.63 -8.10 38.36
C ASP A 350 19.66 -9.18 38.93
N ALA A 351 20.05 -10.44 38.85
CA ALA A 351 19.28 -11.61 39.29
C ALA A 351 19.37 -11.79 40.81
N GLY A 352 20.44 -11.29 41.44
CA GLY A 352 20.67 -11.26 42.88
C GLY A 352 19.88 -10.17 43.61
N LYS A 353 19.38 -9.16 42.90
CA LYS A 353 18.35 -8.23 43.41
C LYS A 353 16.96 -8.66 42.97
N VAL A 354 16.40 -9.64 43.68
CA VAL A 354 14.93 -9.69 43.80
C VAL A 354 14.51 -8.36 44.40
N ASP A 355 13.66 -7.61 43.71
CA ASP A 355 13.04 -6.42 44.27
C ASP A 355 12.23 -6.81 45.52
N THR A 356 12.85 -6.68 46.69
CA THR A 356 12.20 -6.89 47.98
C THR A 356 11.55 -5.61 48.49
N THR A 357 11.36 -4.57 47.65
CA THR A 357 10.47 -3.49 48.07
C THR A 357 9.07 -4.11 48.21
N PRO A 358 8.48 -4.13 49.42
CA PRO A 358 7.10 -4.54 49.53
C PRO A 358 6.30 -3.61 48.65
N PRO A 359 5.29 -4.10 47.89
CA PRO A 359 4.35 -3.19 47.25
C PRO A 359 3.88 -2.18 48.31
N PRO A 360 3.71 -0.90 47.95
CA PRO A 360 3.23 0.11 48.90
C PRO A 360 2.05 -0.48 49.66
N ALA A 361 2.14 -0.46 51.00
CA ALA A 361 1.17 -1.15 51.85
C ALA A 361 -0.24 -0.79 51.37
N ARG A 362 -1.03 -1.81 51.00
CA ARG A 362 -2.37 -1.60 50.46
C ARG A 362 -3.11 -0.68 51.42
N PRO A 363 -3.65 0.46 50.96
CA PRO A 363 -4.41 1.34 51.82
C PRO A 363 -5.52 0.52 52.50
N ALA A 364 -5.81 0.79 53.78
CA ALA A 364 -6.84 0.07 54.52
C ALA A 364 -8.14 0.09 53.70
N THR A 365 -8.58 -1.10 53.27
CA THR A 365 -9.65 -1.25 52.28
C THR A 365 -10.99 -0.92 52.94
N THR A 366 -11.70 0.09 52.45
CA THR A 366 -13.03 0.48 52.93
C THR A 366 -14.12 -0.43 52.38
N LYS A 367 -13.97 -0.94 51.16
CA LYS A 367 -14.94 -1.84 50.54
C LYS A 367 -14.24 -2.83 49.61
N THR A 368 -14.69 -4.08 49.64
CA THR A 368 -14.33 -5.09 48.65
C THR A 368 -15.55 -5.39 47.77
N VAL A 369 -15.35 -5.39 46.45
CA VAL A 369 -16.38 -5.75 45.46
C VAL A 369 -15.80 -6.85 44.57
N THR A 370 -16.53 -7.95 44.40
CA THR A 370 -16.07 -9.08 43.58
C THR A 370 -17.10 -9.40 42.50
N GLY A 371 -16.63 -9.50 41.25
CA GLY A 371 -17.40 -9.91 40.09
C GLY A 371 -17.50 -11.42 39.92
N THR A 372 -18.05 -11.83 38.79
CA THR A 372 -18.23 -13.22 38.36
C THR A 372 -17.58 -13.41 36.99
N SER A 373 -17.74 -14.59 36.38
CA SER A 373 -17.22 -14.85 35.04
C SER A 373 -18.07 -14.25 33.90
N ALA A 374 -19.00 -13.36 34.21
CA ALA A 374 -19.92 -12.73 33.26
C ALA A 374 -19.73 -11.22 33.30
N ALA A 375 -20.15 -10.51 32.25
CA ALA A 375 -20.05 -9.05 32.22
C ALA A 375 -20.75 -8.40 33.43
N ASN A 376 -20.00 -7.66 34.23
CA ASN A 376 -20.47 -6.97 35.41
C ASN A 376 -20.32 -5.46 35.29
N SER A 377 -21.10 -4.74 36.12
CA SER A 377 -20.89 -3.33 36.39
C SER A 377 -20.59 -3.18 37.88
N LEU A 378 -19.32 -3.03 38.22
CA LEU A 378 -18.83 -3.03 39.60
C LEU A 378 -18.49 -1.60 40.02
N THR A 379 -18.98 -1.19 41.19
CA THR A 379 -18.81 0.18 41.67
C THR A 379 -18.36 0.22 43.14
N GLY A 380 -17.23 0.90 43.35
CA GLY A 380 -16.67 1.25 44.63
C GLY A 380 -17.43 2.38 45.34
N SER A 381 -16.77 2.97 46.30
CA SER A 381 -17.20 3.97 47.26
C SER A 381 -16.27 5.19 47.16
N SER A 382 -16.40 6.17 48.06
CA SER A 382 -15.48 7.31 48.09
C SER A 382 -14.22 7.07 48.93
N GLY A 383 -13.98 5.83 49.38
CA GLY A 383 -12.76 5.41 50.10
C GLY A 383 -11.95 4.39 49.30
N ASN A 384 -10.81 3.96 49.86
CA ASN A 384 -9.89 3.03 49.19
C ASN A 384 -10.48 1.62 49.04
N ASP A 385 -10.78 1.20 47.81
CA ASP A 385 -11.49 -0.06 47.58
C ASP A 385 -10.63 -1.13 46.89
N LEU A 386 -11.04 -2.39 47.06
CA LEU A 386 -10.53 -3.52 46.29
C LEU A 386 -11.65 -4.05 45.40
N ILE A 387 -11.53 -3.87 44.09
CA ILE A 387 -12.52 -4.37 43.13
C ILE A 387 -11.87 -5.45 42.27
N ASP A 388 -12.33 -6.69 42.45
CA ASP A 388 -11.83 -7.87 41.74
C ASP A 388 -12.92 -8.39 40.79
N ALA A 389 -12.80 -8.02 39.51
CA ALA A 389 -13.87 -8.23 38.54
C ALA A 389 -14.00 -9.67 38.06
N LYS A 390 -12.96 -10.50 38.24
CA LYS A 390 -12.86 -11.81 37.60
C LYS A 390 -12.92 -11.66 36.07
N SER A 391 -13.36 -12.69 35.34
CA SER A 391 -13.30 -12.76 33.88
C SER A 391 -14.59 -12.24 33.23
N GLY A 392 -14.51 -11.71 32.00
CA GLY A 392 -15.66 -11.17 31.27
C GLY A 392 -15.54 -9.67 31.03
N ASN A 393 -16.43 -9.13 30.18
CA ASN A 393 -16.33 -7.74 29.72
C ASN A 393 -16.89 -6.79 30.78
N ASP A 394 -16.08 -6.49 31.79
CA ASP A 394 -16.51 -5.74 32.97
C ASP A 394 -16.38 -4.23 32.82
N LYS A 395 -17.31 -3.50 33.45
CA LYS A 395 -17.19 -2.06 33.70
C LYS A 395 -16.90 -1.85 35.18
N ILE A 396 -15.72 -1.30 35.48
CA ILE A 396 -15.25 -1.09 36.85
C ILE A 396 -15.14 0.39 37.15
N TRP A 397 -15.80 0.84 38.23
CA TRP A 397 -15.70 2.21 38.74
C TRP A 397 -15.22 2.20 40.20
N GLY A 398 -13.97 2.60 40.45
CA GLY A 398 -13.43 2.76 41.81
C GLY A 398 -14.11 3.88 42.60
N LYS A 399 -14.59 4.92 41.89
CA LYS A 399 -15.04 6.22 42.41
C LYS A 399 -13.87 7.03 42.98
N GLY A 400 -13.72 7.16 44.30
CA GLY A 400 -12.72 8.06 44.91
C GLY A 400 -11.94 7.36 46.01
N GLY A 401 -10.68 7.75 46.22
CA GLY A 401 -9.76 7.03 47.09
C GLY A 401 -8.58 6.46 46.28
N SER A 402 -7.73 5.69 46.95
CA SER A 402 -6.64 4.91 46.34
C SER A 402 -7.11 3.47 46.15
N ASP A 403 -7.74 3.19 45.01
CA ASP A 403 -8.36 1.92 44.71
C ASP A 403 -7.38 0.91 44.09
N VAL A 404 -7.62 -0.38 44.36
CA VAL A 404 -6.97 -1.50 43.69
C VAL A 404 -8.00 -2.19 42.81
N LEU A 405 -7.82 -2.08 41.49
CA LEU A 405 -8.70 -2.70 40.50
C LEU A 405 -7.99 -3.90 39.88
N ILE A 406 -8.62 -5.08 40.00
CA ILE A 406 -8.12 -6.33 39.43
C ILE A 406 -9.11 -6.74 38.34
N GLY A 407 -8.71 -6.56 37.08
CA GLY A 407 -9.43 -7.12 35.93
C GLY A 407 -9.04 -8.59 35.71
N GLY A 408 -9.91 -9.35 35.05
CA GLY A 408 -9.57 -10.66 34.49
C GLY A 408 -9.62 -10.65 32.96
N ALA A 409 -9.40 -11.82 32.34
CA ALA A 409 -9.48 -11.96 30.89
C ALA A 409 -10.95 -11.85 30.43
N GLY A 410 -11.24 -10.88 29.56
CA GLY A 410 -12.58 -10.61 29.04
C GLY A 410 -12.66 -9.31 28.26
#